data_AF-A0A7E5X4A5-F1
#
_entry.id   AF-A0A7E5X4A5-F1
#
_cell.length_a   1.000
_cell.length_b   1.000
_cell.length_c   1.000
_cell.angle_alpha   90.00
_cell.angle_beta   90.00
_cell.angle_gamma   90.00
#
_symmetry.space_group_name_H-M   'P 1'
#
loop_
_entity.id
_entity.type
_entity.pdbx_description
1 polymer ?
#
loop_
_entity_poly.entity_id
_entity_poly.type
_entity_poly.pdbx_seq_one_letter_code
_entity_poly.pdbx_strand_id
1 'polypeptide(L)'
;MEPKPHDMISCPYNMAHQVEHYRMHIHLQKCRKQHPDSKKVPCPFDATHVVNDVELDYHVSTCPKRHMLDTQLYVMDDDHRPTVPVVQSAPDTSDDWENEYHTSYKPDFSKKGAHMIVKIKGATPSERRKARMEAIKNYKPLE
;
A
#
# COMPACT_ATOMS: atom_id res chain seq x y z
N MET A 1 -6.48 -22.64 8.40
CA MET A 1 -7.82 -22.11 8.03
C MET A 1 -7.67 -20.61 7.88
N GLU A 2 -7.87 -20.08 6.69
CA GLU A 2 -7.85 -18.63 6.48
C GLU A 2 -9.13 -18.03 7.09
N PRO A 3 -9.03 -16.97 7.93
CA PRO A 3 -10.20 -16.35 8.52
C PRO A 3 -11.05 -15.71 7.42
N LYS A 4 -12.36 -15.97 7.46
CA LYS A 4 -13.30 -15.40 6.49
C LYS A 4 -13.41 -13.88 6.71
N PRO A 5 -13.61 -13.06 5.67
CA PRO A 5 -13.60 -11.60 5.78
C PRO A 5 -14.61 -11.02 6.79
N HIS A 6 -15.78 -11.64 6.92
CA HIS A 6 -16.87 -11.22 7.82
C HIS A 6 -16.93 -12.03 9.12
N ASP A 7 -15.84 -12.72 9.48
CA ASP A 7 -15.80 -13.46 10.73
C ASP A 7 -15.75 -12.50 11.92
N MET A 8 -16.62 -12.73 12.90
CA MET A 8 -16.77 -11.86 14.06
C MET A 8 -15.93 -12.43 15.20
N ILE A 9 -14.96 -11.65 15.65
CA ILE A 9 -14.06 -12.00 16.75
C ILE A 9 -14.28 -11.09 17.95
N SER A 10 -14.14 -11.65 19.14
CA SER A 10 -14.29 -10.91 20.40
C SER A 10 -13.04 -10.07 20.70
N CYS A 11 -13.24 -8.87 21.22
CA CYS A 11 -12.14 -7.99 21.62
C CYS A 11 -11.41 -8.52 22.87
N PRO A 12 -10.06 -8.54 22.89
CA PRO A 12 -9.26 -8.94 24.05
C PRO A 12 -9.43 -8.05 25.30
N TYR A 13 -9.83 -6.77 25.12
CA TYR A 13 -10.04 -5.83 26.22
C TYR A 13 -11.43 -5.97 26.84
N ASN A 14 -12.43 -6.32 26.04
CA ASN A 14 -13.82 -6.48 26.48
C ASN A 14 -14.55 -7.51 25.61
N MET A 15 -14.94 -8.64 26.23
CA MET A 15 -15.63 -9.74 25.53
C MET A 15 -17.00 -9.37 24.94
N ALA A 16 -17.62 -8.28 25.42
CA ALA A 16 -18.90 -7.81 24.87
C ALA A 16 -18.75 -7.17 23.48
N HIS A 17 -17.54 -6.73 23.09
CA HIS A 17 -17.30 -6.21 21.76
C HIS A 17 -17.06 -7.35 20.79
N GLN A 18 -17.96 -7.52 19.81
CA GLN A 18 -17.72 -8.34 18.64
C GLN A 18 -17.38 -7.46 17.45
N VAL A 19 -16.28 -7.78 16.77
CA VAL A 19 -15.73 -6.96 15.69
C VAL A 19 -15.33 -7.88 14.55
N GLU A 20 -15.60 -7.46 13.31
CA GLU A 20 -15.12 -8.18 12.14
C GLU A 20 -13.60 -8.25 12.14
N HIS A 21 -13.06 -9.41 11.76
CA HIS A 21 -11.62 -9.68 11.79
C HIS A 21 -10.81 -8.57 11.12
N TYR A 22 -11.24 -8.10 9.94
CA TYR A 22 -10.53 -7.05 9.21
C TYR A 22 -10.55 -5.67 9.91
N ARG A 23 -11.50 -5.40 10.80
CA ARG A 23 -11.62 -4.10 11.52
C ARG A 23 -10.94 -4.11 12.88
N MET A 24 -10.48 -5.28 13.35
CA MET A 24 -9.90 -5.44 14.68
C MET A 24 -8.72 -4.49 14.92
N HIS A 25 -7.82 -4.33 13.94
CA HIS A 25 -6.66 -3.44 14.07
C HIS A 25 -7.06 -1.98 14.42
N ILE A 26 -8.11 -1.43 13.79
CA ILE A 26 -8.62 -0.08 14.08
C ILE A 26 -9.35 -0.05 15.43
N HIS A 27 -10.11 -1.12 15.74
CA HIS A 27 -10.83 -1.23 16.99
C HIS A 27 -9.90 -1.21 18.19
N LEU A 28 -8.83 -2.01 18.19
CA LEU A 28 -7.88 -2.14 19.29
C LEU A 28 -7.22 -0.81 19.65
N GLN A 29 -6.86 0.01 18.65
CA GLN A 29 -6.27 1.34 18.89
C GLN A 29 -7.20 2.27 19.68
N LYS A 30 -8.51 2.18 19.48
CA LYS A 30 -9.51 2.98 20.20
C LYS A 30 -9.86 2.34 21.55
N CYS A 31 -10.07 1.03 21.55
CA CYS A 31 -10.47 0.27 22.74
C CYS A 31 -9.39 0.32 23.83
N ARG A 32 -8.10 0.27 23.47
CA ARG A 32 -7.00 0.45 24.41
C ARG A 32 -7.05 1.79 25.15
N LYS A 33 -7.42 2.88 24.46
CA LYS A 33 -7.55 4.21 25.09
C LYS A 33 -8.70 4.29 26.08
N GLN A 34 -9.74 3.47 25.89
CA GLN A 34 -10.90 3.38 26.77
C GLN A 34 -10.66 2.48 27.99
N HIS A 35 -9.65 1.60 27.92
CA HIS A 35 -9.29 0.67 29.00
C HIS A 35 -7.81 0.85 29.42
N PRO A 36 -7.43 2.01 29.98
CA PRO A 36 -6.05 2.29 30.39
C PRO A 36 -5.57 1.37 31.53
N ASP A 37 -6.48 0.91 32.39
CA ASP A 37 -6.16 0.04 33.53
C ASP A 37 -5.97 -1.43 33.13
N SER A 38 -6.18 -1.76 31.86
CA SER A 38 -5.96 -3.12 31.36
C SER A 38 -4.46 -3.38 31.28
N LYS A 39 -3.98 -4.38 32.02
CA LYS A 39 -2.58 -4.88 31.98
C LYS A 39 -2.31 -5.69 30.71
N LYS A 40 -2.76 -5.19 29.56
CA LYS A 40 -2.67 -5.82 28.25
C LYS A 40 -1.90 -4.94 27.30
N VAL A 41 -0.94 -5.54 26.62
CA VAL A 41 0.02 -4.88 25.76
C VAL A 41 -0.02 -5.49 24.35
N PRO A 42 0.16 -4.67 23.29
CA PRO A 42 0.23 -5.18 21.94
C PRO A 42 1.57 -5.88 21.68
N CYS A 43 1.57 -6.89 20.82
CA CYS A 43 2.79 -7.53 20.35
C CYS A 43 3.64 -6.54 19.52
N PRO A 44 4.98 -6.59 19.65
CA PRO A 44 5.88 -5.79 18.82
C PRO A 44 5.82 -6.11 17.31
N PHE A 45 5.43 -7.35 16.95
CA PHE A 45 5.42 -7.82 15.56
C PHE A 45 4.06 -7.65 14.86
N ASP A 46 2.96 -7.68 15.62
CA ASP A 46 1.61 -7.54 15.08
C ASP A 46 0.70 -6.82 16.08
N ALA A 47 0.20 -5.64 15.69
CA ALA A 47 -0.65 -4.81 16.54
C ALA A 47 -2.04 -5.44 16.82
N THR A 48 -2.41 -6.51 16.11
CA THR A 48 -3.65 -7.26 16.38
C THR A 48 -3.51 -8.25 17.54
N HIS A 49 -2.29 -8.69 17.84
CA HIS A 49 -2.02 -9.54 18.99
C HIS A 49 -1.98 -8.70 20.26
N VAL A 50 -2.94 -8.91 21.16
CA VAL A 50 -2.98 -8.28 22.48
C VAL A 50 -2.87 -9.37 23.54
N VAL A 51 -1.81 -9.29 24.33
CA VAL A 51 -1.49 -10.27 25.39
C VAL A 51 -1.42 -9.59 26.74
N ASN A 52 -1.47 -10.35 27.83
CA ASN A 52 -1.21 -9.78 29.15
C ASN A 52 0.27 -9.39 29.25
N ASP A 53 0.56 -8.35 30.02
CA ASP A 53 1.92 -7.82 30.19
C ASP A 53 2.92 -8.90 30.66
N VAL A 54 2.49 -9.73 31.61
CA VAL A 54 3.29 -10.84 32.17
C VAL A 54 3.58 -11.94 31.13
N GLU A 55 2.73 -12.08 30.11
CA GLU A 55 2.85 -13.11 29.07
C GLU A 55 3.60 -12.61 27.84
N LEU A 56 4.00 -11.33 27.81
CA LEU A 56 4.62 -10.72 26.65
C LEU A 56 5.93 -11.40 26.26
N ASP A 57 6.80 -11.70 27.23
CA ASP A 57 8.11 -12.32 26.98
C ASP A 57 7.96 -13.71 26.35
N TYR A 58 7.02 -14.50 26.90
CA TYR A 58 6.69 -15.80 26.34
C TYR A 58 6.11 -15.65 24.93
N HIS A 59 5.14 -14.75 24.74
CA HIS A 59 4.55 -14.49 23.44
C HIS A 59 5.59 -14.08 22.38
N VAL A 60 6.55 -13.21 22.72
CA VAL A 60 7.61 -12.77 21.81
C VAL A 60 8.51 -13.95 21.41
N SER A 61 8.71 -14.93 22.27
CA SER A 61 9.48 -16.13 21.95
C SER A 61 8.75 -17.09 21.00
N THR A 62 7.42 -17.16 21.07
CA THR A 62 6.59 -18.11 20.30
C THR A 62 5.72 -17.47 19.22
N CYS A 63 5.85 -16.16 18.98
CA CYS A 63 4.93 -15.43 18.10
C CYS A 63 5.07 -15.92 16.64
N PRO A 64 3.98 -16.32 15.97
CA PRO A 64 4.03 -16.76 14.56
C PRO A 64 4.56 -15.69 13.60
N LYS A 65 4.31 -14.41 13.92
CA LYS A 65 4.71 -13.26 13.10
C LYS A 65 6.19 -12.89 13.26
N ARG A 66 6.88 -13.46 14.25
CA ARG A 66 8.33 -13.27 14.44
C ARG A 66 9.14 -13.81 13.26
N HIS A 67 8.66 -14.87 12.61
CA HIS A 67 9.31 -15.47 11.44
C HIS A 67 9.63 -14.45 10.34
N MET A 68 8.79 -13.42 10.14
CA MET A 68 9.05 -12.39 9.12
C MET A 68 10.32 -11.59 9.42
N LEU A 69 10.55 -11.28 10.71
CA LEU A 69 11.77 -10.61 11.16
C LEU A 69 12.96 -11.58 11.07
N ASP A 70 12.79 -12.82 11.52
CA ASP A 70 13.86 -13.82 11.50
C ASP A 70 14.33 -14.10 10.05
N THR A 71 13.42 -14.19 9.08
CA THR A 71 13.77 -14.38 7.65
C THR A 71 14.58 -13.20 7.10
N GLN A 72 14.32 -11.98 7.58
CA GLN A 72 15.03 -10.79 7.12
C GLN A 72 16.41 -10.63 7.78
N LEU A 73 16.54 -11.06 9.05
CA LEU A 73 17.79 -10.94 9.82
C LEU A 73 18.75 -12.10 9.58
N TYR A 74 18.21 -13.30 9.47
CA TYR A 74 18.97 -14.52 9.21
C TYR A 74 18.79 -14.87 7.74
N VAL A 75 19.83 -14.61 6.94
CA VAL A 75 19.96 -15.24 5.63
C VAL A 75 20.04 -16.75 5.91
N MET A 76 18.93 -17.45 5.74
CA MET A 76 18.98 -18.89 5.63
C MET A 76 19.61 -19.15 4.27
N ASP A 77 20.88 -19.57 4.26
CA ASP A 77 21.63 -19.98 3.07
C ASP A 77 21.05 -21.27 2.44
N ASP A 78 19.72 -21.39 2.36
CA ASP A 78 19.05 -22.42 1.57
C ASP A 78 18.73 -21.87 0.16
N ASP A 79 19.66 -21.06 -0.34
CA ASP A 79 19.78 -20.72 -1.74
C ASP A 79 20.26 -21.97 -2.48
N HIS A 80 19.38 -22.97 -2.66
CA HIS A 80 19.56 -23.94 -3.73
C HIS A 80 19.40 -23.20 -5.07
N ARG A 81 20.44 -22.46 -5.44
CA ARG A 81 20.59 -21.88 -6.77
C ARG A 81 21.00 -23.03 -7.68
N PRO A 82 20.13 -23.49 -8.60
CA PRO A 82 20.55 -24.48 -9.58
C PRO A 82 21.76 -23.91 -10.30
N THR A 83 22.87 -24.65 -10.31
CA THR A 83 24.07 -24.26 -11.05
C THR A 83 23.74 -24.31 -12.54
N VAL A 84 23.30 -23.17 -13.08
CA VAL A 84 23.18 -23.01 -14.52
C VAL A 84 24.59 -22.87 -15.10
N PRO A 85 24.95 -23.61 -16.15
CA PRO A 85 26.22 -23.41 -16.82
C PRO A 85 26.26 -21.97 -17.35
N VAL A 86 27.26 -21.20 -16.92
CA VAL A 86 27.49 -19.84 -17.41
C VAL A 86 27.93 -19.96 -18.86
N VAL A 87 26.98 -19.80 -19.79
CA VAL A 87 27.29 -19.60 -21.21
C VAL A 87 27.82 -18.19 -21.33
N GLN A 88 29.14 -18.04 -21.42
CA GLN A 88 29.79 -16.78 -21.78
C GLN A 88 29.62 -16.52 -23.28
N SER A 89 28.40 -16.26 -23.74
CA SER A 89 28.22 -15.53 -24.99
C SER A 89 28.31 -14.05 -24.65
N ALA A 90 29.34 -13.37 -25.17
CA ALA A 90 29.34 -11.91 -25.18
C ALA A 90 28.02 -11.46 -25.81
N PRO A 91 27.18 -10.65 -25.14
CA PRO A 91 26.06 -10.04 -25.82
C PRO A 91 26.64 -9.18 -26.95
N ASP A 92 26.08 -9.30 -28.15
CA ASP A 92 26.37 -8.38 -29.25
C ASP A 92 26.04 -6.97 -28.72
N THR A 93 27.08 -6.18 -28.45
CA THR A 93 26.95 -4.81 -27.92
C THR A 93 26.55 -3.84 -29.03
N SER A 94 25.53 -4.19 -29.81
CA SER A 94 24.90 -3.32 -30.80
C SER A 94 23.47 -2.93 -30.43
N ASP A 95 22.99 -3.36 -29.26
CA ASP A 95 21.70 -2.94 -28.71
C ASP A 95 21.90 -1.58 -28.03
N ASP A 96 22.09 -0.53 -28.85
CA ASP A 96 22.04 0.86 -28.41
C ASP A 96 20.57 1.23 -28.17
N TRP A 97 20.05 0.86 -27.00
CA TRP A 97 18.73 1.27 -26.50
C TRP A 97 18.57 2.80 -26.41
N GLU A 98 19.66 3.56 -26.57
CA GLU A 98 19.65 5.02 -26.62
C GLU A 98 19.30 5.59 -28.00
N ASN A 99 19.40 4.82 -29.09
CA ASN A 99 19.23 5.33 -30.46
C ASN A 99 17.78 5.23 -30.97
N GLU A 100 16.86 4.61 -30.22
CA GLU A 100 15.45 4.44 -30.61
C GLU A 100 14.51 5.52 -30.03
N TYR A 101 15.07 6.64 -29.54
CA TYR A 101 14.28 7.79 -29.06
C TYR A 101 14.07 8.85 -30.15
N HIS A 102 13.41 8.47 -31.23
CA HIS A 102 12.67 9.41 -32.07
C HIS A 102 11.19 9.13 -31.95
N THR A 103 10.63 9.46 -30.78
CA THR A 103 9.18 9.61 -30.69
C THR A 103 8.78 10.73 -31.66
N SER A 104 7.89 10.43 -32.61
CA SER A 104 7.33 11.38 -33.58
C SER A 104 6.46 12.47 -32.93
N TYR A 105 6.43 12.51 -31.60
CA TYR A 105 5.62 13.40 -30.81
C TYR A 105 6.24 14.81 -30.78
N LYS A 106 5.76 15.67 -31.69
CA LYS A 106 5.93 17.13 -31.58
C LYS A 106 4.70 17.70 -30.86
N PRO A 107 4.76 17.99 -29.55
CA PRO A 107 3.62 18.57 -28.83
C PRO A 107 3.32 19.97 -29.38
N ASP A 108 2.26 20.06 -30.19
CA ASP A 108 1.74 21.35 -30.63
C ASP A 108 0.78 21.88 -29.56
N PHE A 109 1.32 22.70 -28.65
CA PHE A 109 0.56 23.34 -27.58
C PHE A 109 -0.53 24.31 -28.08
N SER A 110 -0.50 24.66 -29.38
CA SER A 110 -1.51 25.51 -30.03
C SER A 110 -2.77 24.71 -30.40
N LYS A 111 -2.65 23.40 -30.59
CA LYS A 111 -3.77 22.50 -30.96
C LYS A 111 -4.41 21.87 -29.73
N LYS A 112 -4.94 22.69 -28.82
CA LYS A 112 -5.83 22.17 -27.78
C LYS A 112 -7.20 21.97 -28.41
N GLY A 113 -7.52 20.72 -28.75
CA GLY A 113 -8.82 20.40 -29.33
C GLY A 113 -9.97 20.73 -28.37
N ALA A 114 -11.15 20.98 -28.94
CA ALA A 114 -12.37 21.31 -28.18
C ALA A 114 -12.83 20.20 -27.19
N HIS A 115 -12.20 19.03 -27.26
CA HIS A 115 -12.38 17.90 -26.35
C HIS A 115 -11.55 18.00 -25.06
N MET A 116 -10.76 19.06 -24.85
CA MET A 116 -9.90 19.19 -23.67
C MET A 116 -10.23 20.45 -22.86
N ILE A 117 -10.74 20.25 -21.65
CA ILE A 117 -11.02 21.33 -20.69
C ILE A 117 -9.77 21.61 -19.84
N VAL A 118 -9.19 22.80 -19.97
CA VAL A 118 -7.94 23.18 -19.27
C VAL A 118 -8.23 24.00 -18.02
N LYS A 119 -7.48 23.75 -16.94
CA LYS A 119 -7.52 24.55 -15.71
C LYS A 119 -6.63 25.80 -15.86
N ILE A 120 -7.20 26.98 -15.61
CA ILE A 120 -6.45 28.24 -15.57
C ILE A 120 -5.60 28.28 -14.30
N LYS A 121 -4.28 28.48 -14.44
CA LYS A 121 -3.35 28.66 -13.31
C LYS A 121 -3.37 30.12 -12.85
N GLY A 122 -3.29 30.37 -11.54
CA GLY A 122 -3.22 31.72 -10.97
C GLY A 122 -4.54 32.48 -10.80
N ALA A 123 -5.66 32.00 -11.38
CA ALA A 123 -6.97 32.61 -11.22
C ALA A 123 -7.62 32.30 -9.85
N THR A 124 -8.53 33.14 -9.38
CA THR A 124 -9.28 32.93 -8.14
C THR A 124 -10.23 31.72 -8.22
N PRO A 125 -10.70 31.17 -7.09
CA PRO A 125 -11.62 30.02 -7.11
C PRO A 125 -12.91 30.24 -7.92
N SER A 126 -13.49 31.45 -7.88
CA SER A 126 -14.72 31.80 -8.63
C SER A 126 -14.47 31.87 -10.14
N GLU A 127 -13.36 32.49 -10.56
CA GLU A 127 -12.95 32.58 -11.96
C GLU A 127 -12.66 31.20 -12.56
N ARG A 128 -11.96 30.33 -11.81
CA ARG A 128 -11.74 28.94 -12.25
C ARG A 128 -13.04 28.16 -12.40
N ARG A 129 -14.03 28.41 -11.54
CA ARG A 129 -15.35 27.78 -11.62
C ARG A 129 -16.11 28.26 -12.85
N LYS A 130 -16.12 29.56 -13.10
CA LYS A 130 -16.76 30.18 -14.28
C LYS A 130 -16.16 29.64 -15.59
N ALA A 131 -14.83 29.67 -15.71
CA ALA A 131 -14.13 29.15 -16.88
C ALA A 131 -14.40 27.66 -17.13
N ARG A 132 -14.52 26.85 -16.06
CA ARG A 132 -14.88 25.44 -16.19
C ARG A 132 -16.30 25.26 -16.71
N MET A 133 -17.27 26.03 -16.21
CA MET A 133 -18.66 25.95 -16.68
C MET A 133 -18.79 26.35 -18.16
N GLU A 134 -18.10 27.40 -18.58
CA GLU A 134 -18.06 27.83 -19.98
C GLU A 134 -17.37 26.80 -20.88
N ALA A 135 -16.26 26.20 -20.43
CA ALA A 135 -15.56 25.15 -21.17
C ALA A 135 -16.40 23.87 -21.31
N ILE A 136 -17.18 23.49 -20.28
CA ILE A 136 -18.13 22.37 -20.36
C ILE A 136 -19.19 22.63 -21.42
N LYS A 137 -19.69 23.87 -21.55
CA LYS A 137 -20.67 24.23 -22.58
C LYS A 137 -20.13 24.08 -24.00
N ASN A 138 -18.85 24.36 -24.20
CA ASN A 138 -18.18 24.30 -25.51
C ASN A 138 -17.47 22.97 -25.77
N TYR A 139 -17.57 22.01 -24.84
CA TYR A 139 -16.93 20.70 -24.94
C TYR A 139 -17.55 19.89 -26.08
N LYS A 140 -16.70 19.35 -26.94
CA LYS A 140 -17.10 18.39 -27.98
C LYS A 140 -16.21 17.16 -27.87
N PRO A 141 -16.79 15.95 -27.71
CA PRO A 141 -16.00 14.72 -27.70
C PRO A 141 -15.27 14.54 -29.05
N LEU A 142 -14.13 13.85 -29.03
CA LEU A 142 -13.50 13.39 -30.26
C LEU A 142 -14.35 12.23 -30.80
N GLU A 143 -14.76 12.30 -32.07
CA GLU A 143 -15.37 11.17 -32.79
C GLU A 143 -14.37 10.02 -32.97
#